data_AF-A0A4V3DIT2-F1
#
_entry.id   AF-A0A4V3DIT2-F1
#
_cell.length_a   1.000
_cell.length_b   1.000
_cell.length_c   1.000
_cell.angle_alpha   90.00
_cell.angle_beta   90.00
_cell.angle_gamma   90.00
#
_symmetry.space_group_name_H-M   'P 1'
#
loop_
_entity.id
_entity.type
_entity.pdbx_description
1 polymer ?
#
loop_
_entity_poly.entity_id
_entity_poly.type
_entity_poly.pdbx_seq_one_letter_code
_entity_poly.pdbx_strand_id
1 'polypeptide(L)' 'MNKNEKIVLQCADCEFKYKKTLKWLENTHIFECCSCHAELDIDEVIKDIMNTDLDQNVYTIYQK' A
#
# COMPACT_ATOMS: atom_id res chain seq x y z
N MET A 1 7.03 -14.75 -2.63
CA MET A 1 5.79 -14.05 -2.23
C MET A 1 4.62 -14.47 -3.10
N ASN A 2 3.45 -14.66 -2.50
CA ASN A 2 2.22 -15.02 -3.21
C ASN A 2 1.58 -13.74 -3.78
N LYS A 3 1.46 -13.60 -5.10
CA LYS A 3 0.89 -12.38 -5.74
C LYS A 3 -0.59 -12.12 -5.37
N ASN A 4 -1.26 -13.13 -4.83
CA ASN A 4 -2.65 -13.08 -4.36
C ASN A 4 -2.77 -12.75 -2.87
N GLU A 5 -1.65 -12.54 -2.19
CA GLU A 5 -1.63 -12.14 -0.80
C GLU A 5 -2.29 -10.77 -0.64
N LYS A 6 -3.17 -10.69 0.36
CA LYS A 6 -3.94 -9.49 0.66
C LYS A 6 -3.20 -8.73 1.73
N ILE A 7 -2.71 -7.56 1.36
CA ILE A 7 -2.11 -6.63 2.32
C ILE A 7 -3.09 -5.50 2.61
N VAL A 8 -2.86 -4.84 3.74
CA VAL A 8 -3.62 -3.70 4.21
C VAL A 8 -2.73 -2.48 4.06
N LEU A 9 -3.15 -1.54 3.23
CA LEU A 9 -2.52 -0.25 3.11
C LEU A 9 -3.22 0.71 4.07
N GLN A 10 -2.48 1.44 4.90
CA GLN A 10 -3.02 2.44 5.80
C GLN A 10 -2.52 3.82 5.37
N CYS A 11 -3.42 4.75 5.10
CA CYS A 11 -3.03 6.14 4.88
C CYS A 11 -2.45 6.73 6.17
N ALA A 12 -1.28 7.36 6.10
CA ALA A 12 -0.64 8.00 7.26
C ALA A 12 -1.46 9.20 7.79
N ASP A 13 -2.10 9.97 6.90
CA ASP A 13 -2.78 11.22 7.24
C ASP A 13 -4.17 11.04 7.87
N CYS A 14 -4.94 10.06 7.39
CA CYS A 14 -6.32 9.83 7.84
C CYS A 14 -6.57 8.44 8.42
N GLU A 15 -5.50 7.63 8.56
CA GLU A 15 -5.54 6.26 9.11
C GLU A 15 -6.48 5.31 8.36
N PHE A 16 -6.98 5.71 7.18
CA PHE A 16 -7.92 4.92 6.41
C PHE A 16 -7.23 3.69 5.82
N LYS A 17 -7.86 2.53 5.98
CA LYS A 17 -7.29 1.23 5.62
C LYS A 17 -7.89 0.67 4.33
N TYR A 18 -7.04 0.24 3.42
CA TYR A 18 -7.39 -0.37 2.14
C TYR A 18 -6.83 -1.78 2.07
N LYS A 19 -7.72 -2.76 1.87
CA LYS A 19 -7.28 -4.14 1.65
C LYS A 19 -7.10 -4.38 0.16
N LYS A 20 -5.86 -4.54 -0.28
CA LYS A 20 -5.48 -4.74 -1.69
C LYS A 20 -4.58 -5.95 -1.84
N THR A 21 -4.48 -6.46 -3.06
CA THR A 21 -3.55 -7.56 -3.35
C THR A 21 -2.21 -7.01 -3.81
N LEU A 22 -1.15 -7.77 -3.57
CA LEU A 22 0.19 -7.47 -4.10
C LEU A 22 0.17 -7.23 -5.62
N LYS A 23 -0.56 -8.07 -6.36
CA LYS A 23 -0.77 -7.88 -7.81
C LYS A 23 -1.38 -6.52 -8.17
N TRP A 24 -2.30 -5.99 -7.36
CA TRP A 24 -2.92 -4.69 -7.61
C TRP A 24 -1.91 -3.54 -7.45
N LEU A 25 -1.02 -3.64 -6.47
CA LEU A 25 0.06 -2.67 -6.24
C LEU A 25 1.07 -2.68 -7.38
N GLU A 26 1.51 -3.86 -7.83
CA GLU A 26 2.40 -3.99 -9.00
C GLU A 26 1.85 -3.31 -10.28
N ASN A 27 0.53 -3.07 -10.36
CA ASN A 27 -0.12 -2.40 -11.49
C ASN A 27 -0.59 -0.97 -11.18
N THR A 28 -0.44 -0.48 -9.95
CA THR A 28 -0.96 0.83 -9.51
C THR A 28 0.17 1.69 -8.98
N HIS A 29 0.48 2.77 -9.72
CA HIS A 29 1.51 3.74 -9.33
C HIS A 29 0.96 4.95 -8.55
N ILE A 30 -0.28 5.34 -8.84
CA ILE A 30 -0.94 6.50 -8.21
C ILE A 30 -2.17 5.99 -7.47
N PHE A 31 -2.24 6.29 -6.17
CA PHE A 31 -3.39 5.91 -5.36
C PHE A 31 -3.90 7.10 -4.57
N GLU A 32 -5.09 7.57 -4.93
CA GLU A 32 -5.75 8.60 -4.14
C GLU A 32 -6.45 7.96 -2.93
N CYS A 33 -6.20 8.51 -1.75
CA CYS A 33 -6.93 8.15 -0.56
C CYS A 33 -8.38 8.66 -0.67
N CYS A 34 -9.35 7.75 -0.70
CA CYS A 34 -10.78 8.09 -0.75
C CYS A 34 -11.28 8.93 0.43
N SER A 35 -10.56 8.99 1.56
CA SER A 35 -10.98 9.73 2.75
C SER A 35 -10.41 11.14 2.82
N CYS A 36 -9.13 11.33 2.49
CA CYS A 36 -8.46 12.63 2.55
C CYS A 36 -8.14 13.22 1.18
N HIS A 37 -8.45 12.50 0.10
CA HIS A 37 -8.09 12.83 -1.28
C HIS A 37 -6.59 13.11 -1.50
N ALA A 38 -5.74 12.61 -0.58
CA ALA A 38 -4.30 12.70 -0.71
C ALA A 38 -3.81 11.69 -1.76
N GLU A 39 -2.90 12.11 -2.63
CA GLU A 39 -2.16 11.21 -3.51
C GLU A 39 -1.12 10.45 -2.68
N LEU A 40 -1.30 9.15 -2.55
CA LEU A 40 -0.43 8.26 -1.79
C LEU A 40 0.60 7.61 -2.72
N ASP A 41 1.86 7.62 -2.28
CA ASP A 41 2.98 7.03 -3.03
C ASP A 41 3.08 5.53 -2.74
N ILE A 42 2.57 4.72 -3.67
CA ILE A 42 2.57 3.25 -3.54
C ILE A 42 3.92 2.63 -3.93
N ASP A 43 4.72 3.29 -4.77
CA ASP A 43 6.00 2.76 -5.25
C ASP A 43 6.98 2.53 -4.08
N GLU A 44 7.01 3.42 -3.10
CA GLU A 44 7.77 3.23 -1.84
C GLU A 44 7.33 1.97 -1.09
N VAL A 45 6.01 1.75 -0.97
CA VAL A 45 5.46 0.58 -0.28
C VAL A 45 5.75 -0.71 -1.04
N ILE A 46 5.70 -0.71 -2.37
CA ILE A 46 6.08 -1.88 -3.18
C ILE A 46 7.54 -2.23 -2.95
N LYS A 47 8.44 -1.25 -2.94
CA LYS A 47 9.86 -1.50 -2.65
C LYS A 47 10.04 -2.07 -1.26
N ASP A 48 9.30 -1.57 -0.27
CA ASP A 48 9.37 -2.07 1.10
C ASP A 48 8.91 -3.52 1.15
N ILE A 49 7.74 -3.84 0.59
CA ILE A 49 7.23 -5.22 0.51
C ILE A 49 8.20 -6.14 -0.24
N MET A 50 8.82 -5.68 -1.33
CA MET A 50 9.76 -6.50 -2.10
C MET A 50 11.11 -6.70 -1.40
N ASN A 51 11.55 -5.77 -0.56
CA ASN A 51 12.79 -5.88 0.22
C ASN A 51 12.60 -6.60 1.55
N THR A 52 11.38 -6.63 2.07
CA THR A 52 11.05 -7.15 3.39
C THR A 52 10.43 -8.54 3.30
N ASP A 53 11.12 -9.54 3.85
CA ASP A 53 10.61 -10.90 4.06
C ASP A 53 9.70 -10.99 5.32
N LEU A 54 9.17 -9.85 5.80
CA LEU A 54 8.38 -9.80 7.02
C LEU A 54 6.91 -10.15 6.73
N ASP A 55 6.37 -11.00 7.60
CA ASP A 55 4.96 -11.42 7.73
C ASP A 55 3.99 -10.26 8.06
N GLN A 56 4.37 -9.01 7.78
CA GLN A 56 3.57 -7.83 8.04
C GLN A 56 2.52 -7.66 6.93
N ASN A 57 1.27 -7.76 7.36
CA ASN A 57 0.11 -7.60 6.48
C ASN A 57 -0.38 -6.14 6.42
N VAL A 58 0.27 -5.20 7.09
CA VAL A 58 -0.15 -3.79 7.17
C VAL A 58 1.02 -2.87 6.82
N TYR A 59 0.82 -2.00 5.82
CA TYR A 59 1.82 -1.06 5.32
C TYR A 59 1.26 0.35 5.36
N THR A 60 1.98 1.27 5.97
CA THR A 60 1.59 2.68 6.03
C THR A 60 2.05 3.38 4.76
N ILE A 61 1.14 4.01 4.02
CA ILE A 61 1.45 4.82 2.85
C ILE A 61 1.38 6.30 3.23
N TYR A 62 2.39 7.05 2.82
CA TYR A 62 2.48 8.49 2.98
C TYR A 62 2.03 9.19 1.69
N GLN A 63 1.60 10.44 1.84
CA GLN A 63 1.35 11.29 0.67
C GLN A 63 2.64 11.52 -0.14
N LYS A 64 2.49 11.61 -1.46
CA LYS A 64 3.56 11.88 -2.43
C LYS A 64 4.14 13.29 -2.29
#